data_AF-A0A958EJ55-F1
#
_entry.id   AF-A0A958EJ55-F1
#
_cell.length_a   1.000
_cell.length_b   1.000
_cell.length_c   1.000
_cell.angle_alpha   90.00
_cell.angle_beta   90.00
_cell.angle_gamma   90.00
#
_symmetry.space_group_name_H-M   'P 1'
#
loop_
_entity.id
_entity.type
_entity.pdbx_description
1 polymer ?
#
loop_
_entity_poly.entity_id
_entity_poly.type
_entity_poly.pdbx_seq_one_letter_code
_entity_poly.pdbx_strand_id
1 'polypeptide(L)'
;MVYLNRFLRYIILLAVVIFAFVTIVLAIISYSRDIPFSYENNGSDILYHSSDGSWSAQESMLYGYSFRQIVYDFELYKLKCAKPDIYLVRLTAEKEFWRWSWWFDDYSSVKWRVPLSSDYSKQSAKADHVGSNCEDNDVTNDEMDLVRLKTNQYIAGLISK
;
A
#
# COMPACT_ATOMS: atom_id res chain seq x y z
N MET A 1 6.78 -12.82 -65.65
CA MET A 1 5.79 -12.01 -64.89
C MET A 1 5.13 -12.74 -63.70
N VAL A 2 5.05 -14.08 -63.66
CA VAL A 2 4.39 -14.81 -62.55
C VAL A 2 5.09 -14.66 -61.19
N TYR A 3 6.43 -14.59 -61.18
CA TYR A 3 7.21 -14.45 -59.94
C TYR A 3 7.05 -13.09 -59.25
N LEU A 4 6.88 -12.02 -60.03
CA LEU A 4 6.70 -10.66 -59.51
C LEU A 4 5.39 -10.55 -58.68
N ASN A 5 4.34 -11.25 -59.11
CA ASN A 5 3.05 -11.25 -58.44
C ASN A 5 3.08 -12.05 -57.12
N ARG A 6 3.91 -13.09 -57.02
CA ARG A 6 4.11 -13.84 -55.76
C ARG A 6 4.92 -13.02 -54.76
N PHE A 7 6.01 -12.40 -55.21
CA PHE A 7 6.85 -11.54 -54.37
C PHE A 7 6.06 -10.36 -53.78
N LEU A 8 5.24 -9.69 -54.60
CA LEU A 8 4.39 -8.59 -54.15
C LEU A 8 3.38 -9.04 -53.08
N ARG A 9 2.78 -10.23 -53.23
CA ARG A 9 1.87 -10.80 -52.22
C ARG A 9 2.54 -11.03 -50.87
N TYR A 10 3.79 -11.52 -50.86
CA TYR A 10 4.53 -11.72 -49.61
C TYR A 10 4.86 -10.40 -48.92
N ILE A 11 5.23 -9.36 -49.68
CA ILE A 11 5.47 -8.02 -49.12
C ILE A 11 4.20 -7.46 -48.49
N ILE A 12 3.06 -7.58 -49.16
CA ILE A 12 1.77 -7.09 -48.64
C ILE A 12 1.39 -7.86 -47.37
N LEU A 13 1.51 -9.18 -47.36
CA LEU A 13 1.22 -10.00 -46.17
C LEU A 13 2.14 -9.64 -44.99
N LEU A 14 3.43 -9.45 -45.24
CA LEU A 14 4.40 -9.06 -44.21
C LEU A 14 4.05 -7.68 -43.63
N ALA A 15 3.70 -6.71 -44.48
CA ALA A 15 3.30 -5.37 -44.05
C ALA A 15 2.03 -5.40 -43.16
N VAL A 16 1.04 -6.22 -43.51
CA VAL A 16 -0.18 -6.40 -42.70
C VAL A 16 0.13 -7.01 -41.34
N VAL A 17 1.01 -8.02 -41.27
CA VAL A 17 1.41 -8.66 -40.01
C VAL A 17 2.17 -7.68 -39.11
N ILE A 18 3.12 -6.91 -39.66
CA ILE A 18 3.86 -5.91 -38.91
C ILE A 18 2.91 -4.83 -38.36
N PHE A 19 1.99 -4.33 -39.19
CA PHE A 19 1.01 -3.34 -38.76
C PHE A 19 0.13 -3.87 -37.62
N ALA A 20 -0.40 -5.10 -37.74
CA ALA A 20 -1.19 -5.73 -36.69
C ALA A 20 -0.40 -5.94 -35.39
N PHE A 21 0.89 -6.30 -35.49
CA PHE A 21 1.75 -6.44 -34.31
C PHE A 21 1.96 -5.08 -33.62
N VAL A 22 2.25 -4.04 -34.38
CA VAL A 22 2.45 -2.68 -33.85
C VAL A 22 1.18 -2.17 -33.17
N THR A 23 0.00 -2.38 -33.75
CA THR A 23 -1.27 -1.95 -33.13
C THR A 23 -1.57 -2.69 -31.84
N ILE A 24 -1.29 -4.00 -31.77
CA ILE A 24 -1.43 -4.79 -30.54
C ILE A 24 -0.47 -4.27 -29.45
N VAL A 25 0.80 -4.04 -29.80
CA VAL A 25 1.79 -3.52 -28.84
C VAL A 25 1.38 -2.14 -28.33
N LEU A 26 0.93 -1.25 -29.21
CA LEU A 26 0.44 0.08 -28.81
C LEU A 26 -0.81 -0.01 -27.93
N ALA A 27 -1.74 -0.92 -28.23
CA ALA A 27 -2.91 -1.15 -27.39
C ALA A 27 -2.53 -1.65 -25.99
N ILE A 28 -1.55 -2.55 -25.88
CA ILE A 28 -1.02 -3.02 -24.59
C ILE A 28 -0.37 -1.88 -23.82
N ILE A 29 0.44 -1.04 -24.48
CA ILE A 29 1.09 0.12 -23.84
C ILE A 29 0.05 1.13 -23.36
N SER A 30 -0.95 1.48 -24.18
CA SER A 30 -2.02 2.39 -23.80
C SER A 30 -2.86 1.84 -22.65
N TYR A 31 -3.24 0.55 -22.72
CA TYR A 31 -3.95 -0.11 -21.62
C TYR A 31 -3.13 -0.11 -20.33
N SER A 32 -1.81 -0.31 -20.41
CA SER A 32 -0.92 -0.26 -19.23
C SER A 32 -0.74 1.15 -18.65
N ARG A 33 -0.95 2.21 -19.44
CA ARG A 33 -0.92 3.60 -18.95
C ARG A 33 -2.18 3.99 -18.21
N ASP A 34 -3.32 3.44 -18.60
CA ASP A 34 -4.63 3.76 -18.01
C ASP A 34 -5.07 2.78 -16.92
N ILE A 35 -4.29 1.73 -16.64
CA ILE A 35 -4.41 1.03 -15.35
C ILE A 35 -3.82 2.00 -14.31
N PRO A 36 -4.63 2.62 -13.43
CA PRO A 36 -4.07 3.32 -12.29
C PRO A 36 -3.21 2.30 -11.57
N PHE A 37 -1.91 2.57 -11.46
CA PHE A 37 -0.99 1.85 -10.59
C PHE A 37 -1.46 2.04 -9.14
N SER A 38 -2.56 1.40 -8.76
CA SER A 38 -3.00 1.14 -7.40
C SER A 38 -2.36 -0.17 -6.91
N TYR A 39 -1.15 -0.47 -7.38
CA TYR A 39 -0.35 -1.63 -6.98
C TYR A 39 0.47 -1.40 -5.70
N GLU A 40 0.19 -0.34 -4.92
CA GLU A 40 0.68 -0.27 -3.54
C GLU A 40 -0.11 -1.18 -2.58
N ASN A 41 -1.18 -1.83 -3.04
CA ASN A 41 -2.06 -2.67 -2.20
C ASN A 41 -1.87 -4.20 -2.37
N ASN A 42 -0.82 -4.69 -3.02
CA ASN A 42 -0.55 -6.15 -3.12
C ASN A 42 0.58 -6.59 -2.15
N GLY A 43 0.41 -6.35 -0.85
CA GLY A 43 1.33 -6.76 0.21
C GLY A 43 0.83 -7.83 1.19
N SER A 44 1.53 -8.01 2.31
CA SER A 44 0.95 -8.72 3.46
C SER A 44 0.16 -7.72 4.32
N ASP A 45 -1.07 -8.05 4.73
CA ASP A 45 -1.85 -7.21 5.66
C ASP A 45 -1.09 -7.10 7.01
N ILE A 46 -0.87 -5.87 7.46
CA ILE A 46 -0.17 -5.59 8.72
C ILE A 46 -1.17 -5.11 9.77
N LEU A 47 -1.04 -5.65 10.97
CA LEU A 47 -1.73 -5.17 12.16
C LEU A 47 -0.85 -4.17 12.89
N TYR A 48 -1.43 -3.04 13.29
CA TYR A 48 -0.76 -1.95 14.00
C TYR A 48 -1.44 -1.63 15.31
N HIS A 49 -0.65 -1.15 16.26
CA HIS A 49 -1.09 -0.63 17.54
C HIS A 49 -0.35 0.66 17.88
N SER A 50 -0.93 1.45 18.77
CA SER A 50 -0.20 2.50 19.46
C SER A 50 0.74 1.90 20.50
N SER A 51 1.84 2.60 20.81
CA SER A 51 2.82 2.16 21.82
C SER A 51 2.23 2.02 23.23
N ASP A 52 1.09 2.63 23.51
CA ASP A 52 0.33 2.49 24.77
C ASP A 52 -0.76 1.40 24.72
N GLY A 53 -0.89 0.68 23.59
CA GLY A 53 -1.85 -0.39 23.36
C GLY A 53 -3.32 0.03 23.38
N SER A 54 -3.59 1.34 23.40
CA SER A 54 -4.95 1.89 23.54
C SER A 54 -5.64 2.15 22.19
N TRP A 55 -4.94 1.95 21.07
CA TRP A 55 -5.48 2.11 19.73
C TRP A 55 -4.92 1.04 18.80
N SER A 56 -5.74 0.59 17.85
CA SER A 56 -5.42 -0.50 16.94
C SER A 56 -6.05 -0.31 15.57
N ALA A 57 -5.34 -0.68 14.52
CA ALA A 57 -5.90 -0.80 13.18
C ALA A 57 -5.19 -1.89 12.38
N GLN A 58 -5.90 -2.49 11.43
CA GLN A 58 -5.36 -3.50 10.54
C GLN A 58 -5.48 -3.02 9.10
N GLU A 59 -4.45 -3.27 8.29
CA GLU A 59 -4.62 -3.16 6.85
C GLU A 59 -5.64 -4.18 6.38
N SER A 60 -6.50 -3.76 5.47
CA SER A 60 -7.35 -4.69 4.77
C SER A 60 -7.46 -4.29 3.32
N MET A 61 -6.82 -5.08 2.46
CA MET A 61 -6.92 -4.90 1.02
C MET A 61 -8.35 -4.93 0.51
N LEU A 62 -9.17 -5.85 1.05
CA LEU A 62 -10.55 -6.03 0.63
C LEU A 62 -11.43 -4.82 0.98
N TYR A 63 -11.10 -4.11 2.05
CA TYR A 63 -11.85 -2.94 2.53
C TYR A 63 -11.15 -1.60 2.23
N GLY A 64 -10.05 -1.62 1.48
CA GLY A 64 -9.32 -0.41 1.08
C GLY A 64 -8.57 0.29 2.22
N TYR A 65 -8.43 -0.35 3.39
CA TYR A 65 -7.70 0.19 4.53
C TYR A 65 -6.19 0.10 4.26
N SER A 66 -5.65 1.16 3.67
CA SER A 66 -4.23 1.26 3.30
C SER A 66 -3.35 1.71 4.46
N PHE A 67 -2.04 1.46 4.37
CA PHE A 67 -1.07 1.94 5.35
C PHE A 67 -1.17 3.45 5.62
N ARG A 68 -1.35 4.26 4.57
CA ARG A 68 -1.52 5.72 4.71
C ARG A 68 -2.76 6.07 5.53
N GLN A 69 -3.86 5.37 5.32
CA GLN A 69 -5.10 5.58 6.09
C GLN A 69 -4.91 5.20 7.56
N ILE A 70 -4.18 4.12 7.85
CA ILE A 70 -3.82 3.75 9.22
C ILE A 70 -2.98 4.82 9.90
N VAL A 71 -1.96 5.36 9.22
CA VAL A 71 -1.14 6.45 9.79
C VAL A 71 -2.01 7.69 10.02
N TYR A 72 -2.94 7.99 9.11
CA TYR A 72 -3.88 9.09 9.27
C TYR A 72 -4.77 8.91 10.50
N ASP A 73 -5.40 7.75 10.63
CA ASP A 73 -6.28 7.42 11.76
C ASP A 73 -5.50 7.42 13.09
N PHE A 74 -4.24 6.97 13.07
CA PHE A 74 -3.35 7.04 14.23
C PHE A 74 -3.02 8.48 14.65
N GLU A 75 -2.66 9.35 13.70
CA GLU A 75 -2.38 10.76 14.02
C GLU A 75 -3.66 11.52 14.44
N LEU A 76 -4.82 11.14 13.89
CA LEU A 76 -6.12 11.63 14.35
C LEU A 76 -6.40 11.19 15.79
N TYR A 77 -6.14 9.92 16.13
CA TYR A 77 -6.25 9.40 17.49
C TYR A 77 -5.35 10.17 18.47
N LYS A 78 -4.08 10.40 18.11
CA LYS A 78 -3.14 11.20 18.92
C LYS A 78 -3.69 12.59 19.23
N LEU A 79 -4.30 13.23 18.23
CA LEU A 79 -4.93 14.54 18.39
C LEU A 79 -6.16 14.45 19.32
N LYS A 80 -7.13 13.61 18.98
CA LYS A 80 -8.40 13.47 19.71
C LYS A 80 -8.22 13.09 21.18
N CYS A 81 -7.22 12.26 21.46
CA CYS A 81 -6.94 11.75 22.80
C CYS A 81 -5.82 12.51 23.53
N ALA A 82 -5.30 13.60 22.95
CA ALA A 82 -4.21 14.40 23.51
C ALA A 82 -2.97 13.57 23.91
N LYS A 83 -2.58 12.62 23.05
CA LYS A 83 -1.42 11.74 23.24
C LYS A 83 -0.35 12.03 22.17
N PRO A 84 0.43 13.12 22.26
CA PRO A 84 1.43 13.44 21.24
C PRO A 84 2.65 12.51 21.24
N ASP A 85 2.98 11.93 22.39
CA ASP A 85 4.25 11.22 22.63
C ASP A 85 4.22 9.72 22.28
N ILE A 86 3.05 9.19 21.93
CA ILE A 86 2.93 7.79 21.50
C ILE A 86 3.34 7.63 20.03
N TYR A 87 3.80 6.44 19.70
CA TYR A 87 4.25 6.08 18.36
C TYR A 87 3.55 4.81 17.87
N LEU A 88 3.50 4.66 16.55
CA LEU A 88 2.89 3.52 15.89
C LEU A 88 3.88 2.34 15.92
N VAL A 89 3.39 1.16 16.28
CA VAL A 89 4.13 -0.10 16.23
C VAL A 89 3.35 -1.12 15.42
N ARG A 90 4.05 -2.02 14.72
CA ARG A 90 3.42 -3.18 14.06
C ARG A 90 3.39 -4.38 15.00
N LEU A 91 2.35 -5.19 14.89
CA LEU A 91 2.18 -6.46 15.57
C LEU A 91 2.42 -7.66 14.63
N THR A 92 2.47 -7.43 13.33
CA THR A 92 2.81 -8.46 12.33
C THR A 92 4.33 -8.55 12.14
N ALA A 93 4.90 -9.70 12.48
CA ALA A 93 6.30 -10.01 12.21
C ALA A 93 6.52 -10.34 10.72
N GLU A 94 7.73 -10.09 10.22
CA GLU A 94 8.14 -10.59 8.91
C GLU A 94 8.19 -12.13 8.95
N LYS A 95 7.74 -12.77 7.87
CA LYS A 95 7.91 -14.21 7.70
C LYS A 95 9.38 -14.50 7.44
N GLU A 96 9.80 -15.68 7.88
CA GLU A 96 11.16 -16.16 7.69
C GLU A 96 11.48 -16.34 6.19
N PHE A 97 12.70 -15.95 5.79
CA PHE A 97 13.13 -15.90 4.38
C PHE A 97 13.07 -17.24 3.63
N TRP A 98 13.06 -18.37 4.35
CA TRP A 98 12.97 -19.71 3.76
C TRP A 98 11.55 -20.14 3.43
N ARG A 99 10.53 -19.36 3.83
CA ARG A 99 9.15 -19.65 3.44
C ARG A 99 8.93 -19.16 2.01
N TRP A 100 8.39 -20.02 1.16
CA TRP A 100 8.06 -19.70 -0.24
C TRP A 100 7.23 -18.42 -0.41
N SER A 101 6.39 -18.08 0.57
CA SER A 101 5.59 -16.85 0.55
C SER A 101 6.44 -15.57 0.58
N TRP A 102 7.66 -15.62 1.13
CA TRP A 102 8.56 -14.47 1.26
C TRP A 102 8.88 -13.81 -0.09
N TRP A 103 8.99 -14.63 -1.15
CA TRP A 103 9.26 -14.15 -2.51
C TRP A 103 8.13 -13.34 -3.14
N PHE A 104 6.94 -13.41 -2.56
CA PHE A 104 5.74 -12.69 -3.00
C PHE A 104 5.27 -11.68 -1.94
N ASP A 105 6.04 -11.49 -0.87
CA ASP A 105 5.75 -10.52 0.17
C ASP A 105 6.33 -9.15 -0.22
N ASP A 106 5.82 -8.08 0.40
CA ASP A 106 6.18 -6.69 0.08
C ASP A 106 7.11 -6.06 1.12
N TYR A 107 8.04 -6.83 1.70
CA TYR A 107 8.87 -6.39 2.84
C TYR A 107 9.79 -5.19 2.56
N SER A 108 9.96 -4.81 1.29
CA SER A 108 10.64 -3.56 0.92
C SER A 108 9.76 -2.30 1.05
N SER A 109 8.44 -2.46 1.24
CA SER A 109 7.50 -1.33 1.31
C SER A 109 7.65 -0.55 2.61
N VAL A 110 7.30 0.74 2.57
CA VAL A 110 7.54 1.69 3.67
C VAL A 110 6.88 1.24 4.98
N LYS A 111 5.76 0.53 4.88
CA LYS A 111 5.00 0.04 6.04
C LYS A 111 5.77 -0.97 6.90
N TRP A 112 6.69 -1.75 6.32
CA TRP A 112 7.54 -2.70 7.06
C TRP A 112 8.64 -2.02 7.88
N ARG A 113 8.92 -0.73 7.62
CA ARG A 113 9.84 0.10 8.42
C ARG A 113 9.25 0.58 9.74
N VAL A 114 7.94 0.38 9.96
CA VAL A 114 7.34 0.59 11.28
C VAL A 114 7.93 -0.41 12.28
N PRO A 115 8.37 0.02 13.48
CA PRO A 115 9.01 -0.87 14.43
C PRO A 115 8.06 -1.98 14.91
N LEU A 116 8.58 -3.20 14.99
CA LEU A 116 7.86 -4.34 15.57
C LEU A 116 7.72 -4.15 17.09
N SER A 117 6.51 -4.31 17.62
CA SER A 117 6.24 -4.25 19.06
C SER A 117 7.00 -5.36 19.78
N SER A 118 7.55 -5.06 20.97
CA SER A 118 8.17 -6.06 21.84
C SER A 118 7.17 -7.13 22.31
N ASP A 119 5.88 -6.80 22.36
CA ASP A 119 4.80 -7.68 22.85
C ASP A 119 3.98 -8.33 21.73
N TYR A 120 4.50 -8.36 20.49
CA TYR A 120 3.77 -8.87 19.32
C TYR A 120 3.24 -10.30 19.49
N SER A 121 3.94 -11.15 20.26
CA SER A 121 3.54 -12.54 20.52
C SER A 121 2.31 -12.68 21.43
N LYS A 122 2.01 -11.65 22.24
CA LYS A 122 0.88 -11.65 23.19
C LYS A 122 -0.34 -10.92 22.64
N GLN A 123 -0.13 -9.92 21.79
CA GLN A 123 -1.19 -9.02 21.31
C GLN A 123 -1.82 -9.44 19.98
N SER A 124 -1.18 -10.31 19.19
CA SER A 124 -1.73 -10.80 17.92
C SER A 124 -3.07 -11.53 18.05
N ALA A 125 -3.41 -12.00 19.26
CA ALA A 125 -4.66 -12.70 19.55
C ALA A 125 -5.81 -11.77 20.04
N LYS A 126 -5.56 -10.48 20.28
CA LYS A 126 -6.52 -9.53 20.89
C LYS A 126 -6.44 -8.12 20.31
N ALA A 127 -6.40 -7.99 18.99
CA ALA A 127 -6.73 -6.71 18.37
C ALA A 127 -8.25 -6.57 18.26
N ASP A 128 -8.93 -6.56 19.41
CA ASP A 128 -10.25 -5.95 19.46
C ASP A 128 -10.02 -4.45 19.27
N HIS A 129 -10.84 -3.78 18.46
CA HIS A 129 -10.86 -2.33 18.42
C HIS A 129 -11.14 -1.82 19.84
N VAL A 130 -10.08 -1.50 20.57
CA VAL A 130 -10.19 -0.81 21.86
C VAL A 130 -10.48 0.64 21.51
N GLY A 131 -11.75 0.92 21.24
CA GLY A 131 -12.22 2.29 21.06
C GLY A 131 -11.95 3.04 22.35
N SER A 132 -11.09 4.05 22.27
CA SER A 132 -10.86 4.93 23.41
C SER A 132 -12.04 5.91 23.51
N ASN A 133 -12.51 6.20 24.73
CA ASN A 133 -13.63 7.14 24.95
C ASN A 133 -13.39 8.57 24.41
N CYS A 134 -12.19 8.88 23.94
CA CYS A 134 -11.81 10.17 23.35
C CYS A 134 -11.96 10.21 21.82
N GLU A 135 -12.28 9.10 21.15
CA GLU A 135 -12.47 9.07 19.69
C GLU A 135 -13.70 9.86 19.21
N ASP A 136 -14.67 10.10 20.08
CA ASP A 136 -15.88 10.87 19.76
C ASP A 136 -15.68 12.39 19.82
N ASN A 137 -14.48 12.87 20.16
CA ASN A 137 -14.19 14.31 20.17
C ASN A 137 -14.27 14.89 18.75
N ASP A 138 -15.02 16.01 18.62
CA ASP A 138 -15.10 16.77 17.38
C ASP A 138 -13.74 17.37 17.01
N VAL A 139 -13.43 17.41 15.71
CA VAL A 139 -12.17 17.91 15.17
C VAL A 139 -12.49 18.95 14.10
N THR A 140 -11.83 20.10 14.19
CA THR A 140 -11.99 21.21 13.24
C THR A 140 -11.29 20.94 11.90
N ASN A 141 -11.63 21.69 10.86
CA ASN A 141 -10.97 21.55 9.55
C ASN A 141 -9.46 21.84 9.61
N ASP A 142 -9.06 22.85 10.39
CA ASP A 142 -7.65 23.23 10.55
C ASP A 142 -6.85 22.10 11.23
N GLU A 143 -7.46 21.44 12.22
CA GLU A 143 -6.89 20.26 12.87
C GLU A 143 -6.79 19.07 11.93
N MET A 144 -7.78 18.86 11.06
CA MET A 144 -7.73 17.81 10.04
C MET A 144 -6.59 18.04 9.03
N ASP A 145 -6.33 19.30 8.65
CA ASP A 145 -5.19 19.65 7.81
C ASP A 145 -3.86 19.41 8.53
N LEU A 146 -3.79 19.69 9.83
CA LEU A 146 -2.63 19.35 10.65
C LEU A 146 -2.40 17.83 10.71
N VAL A 147 -3.45 17.02 10.83
CA VAL A 147 -3.36 15.55 10.79
C VAL A 147 -2.84 15.08 9.43
N ARG A 148 -3.33 15.63 8.32
CA ARG A 148 -2.81 15.32 6.97
C ARG A 148 -1.33 15.64 6.84
N LEU A 149 -0.90 16.80 7.35
CA LEU A 149 0.50 17.21 7.35
C LEU A 149 1.37 16.24 8.16
N LYS A 150 0.96 15.91 9.39
CA LYS A 150 1.68 14.96 10.26
C LYS A 150 1.76 13.56 9.65
N THR A 151 0.69 13.11 9.01
CA THR A 151 0.65 11.83 8.28
C THR A 151 1.74 11.79 7.20
N ASN A 152 1.83 12.85 6.38
CA ASN A 152 2.85 12.95 5.34
C ASN A 152 4.26 12.98 5.91
N GLN A 153 4.48 13.75 6.99
CA GLN A 153 5.77 13.83 7.66
C GLN A 153 6.21 12.48 8.25
N TYR A 154 5.29 11.74 8.87
CA TYR A 154 5.55 10.42 9.41
C TYR A 154 6.01 9.45 8.31
N ILE A 155 5.26 9.35 7.21
CA ILE A 155 5.58 8.46 6.09
C ILE A 155 6.93 8.85 5.46
N ALA A 156 7.18 10.15 5.25
CA ALA A 156 8.45 10.63 4.72
C ALA A 156 9.63 10.28 5.64
N GLY A 157 9.43 10.40 6.96
CA GLY A 157 10.43 10.01 7.96
C GLY A 157 10.79 8.52 7.91
N LEU A 158 9.83 7.64 7.61
CA LEU A 158 10.10 6.22 7.40
C LEU A 158 10.93 5.96 6.13
N ILE A 159 10.67 6.70 5.05
CA ILE A 159 11.42 6.56 3.79
C ILE A 159 12.89 6.97 3.94
N SER A 160 13.17 7.95 4.81
CA SER A 160 14.54 8.46 5.02
C SER A 160 15.43 7.59 5.92
N LYS A 161 14.86 6.62 6.64
CA LYS A 161 15.59 5.65 7.48
C LYS A 161 16.04 4.45 6.67
#